data_AF-A0A6N9C5A6-F1
#
_entry.id   AF-A0A6N9C5A6-F1
#
_cell.length_a   1.000
_cell.length_b   1.000
_cell.length_c   1.000
_cell.angle_alpha   90.00
_cell.angle_beta   90.00
_cell.angle_gamma   90.00
#
_symmetry.space_group_name_H-M   'P 1'
#
loop_
_entity.id
_entity.type
_entity.pdbx_description
1 polymer ?
#
loop_
_entity_poly.entity_id
_entity_poly.type
_entity_poly.pdbx_seq_one_letter_code
_entity_poly.pdbx_strand_id
1 'polypeptide(L)'
;MALVVAIFGGFALAGHLAFVMGFDRPLGDGFASLIQIHGHLQFVGWAGLFIIGISLHFIPRLSSVPISQPRWIPRLLWLIGIGLLLRFISHSILPYLDNGFLFIFGKNCNY
;
A
#
# COMPACT_ATOMS: atom_id res chain seq x y z
N MET A 1 -4.83 8.30 -10.14
CA MET A 1 -3.96 7.33 -9.45
C MET A 1 -4.12 7.41 -7.93
N ALA A 2 -3.78 8.51 -7.26
CA ALA A 2 -3.91 8.62 -5.80
C ALA A 2 -5.30 8.24 -5.25
N LEU A 3 -6.38 8.78 -5.83
CA LEU A 3 -7.76 8.48 -5.40
C LEU A 3 -8.16 7.02 -5.66
N VAL A 4 -7.68 6.43 -6.77
CA VAL A 4 -7.95 5.02 -7.09
C VAL A 4 -7.30 4.13 -6.04
N VAL A 5 -6.05 4.40 -5.69
CA VAL A 5 -5.32 3.66 -4.65
C VAL A 5 -5.96 3.85 -3.27
N ALA A 6 -6.43 5.06 -2.96
CA ALA A 6 -7.13 5.36 -1.72
C ALA A 6 -8.43 4.54 -1.59
N ILE A 7 -9.30 4.59 -2.60
CA ILE A 7 -10.64 4.04 -2.51
C ILE A 7 -10.61 2.51 -2.63
N PHE A 8 -10.02 1.99 -3.71
CA PHE A 8 -10.07 0.57 -4.03
C PHE A 8 -9.04 -0.26 -3.25
N GLY A 9 -7.96 0.37 -2.80
CA GLY A 9 -6.94 -0.26 -1.97
C GLY A 9 -7.15 0.06 -0.50
N GLY A 10 -6.76 1.27 -0.11
CA GLY A 10 -6.65 1.65 1.31
C GLY A 10 -7.98 1.55 2.09
N PHE A 11 -9.04 2.21 1.64
CA PHE A 11 -10.32 2.27 2.34
C PHE A 11 -11.15 0.99 2.22
N ALA A 12 -11.16 0.34 1.04
CA ALA A 12 -11.82 -0.95 0.89
C ALA A 12 -11.22 -2.01 1.84
N LEU A 13 -9.89 -2.09 1.93
CA LEU A 13 -9.22 -2.98 2.87
C LEU A 13 -9.45 -2.58 4.34
N ALA A 14 -9.43 -1.28 4.65
CA ALA A 14 -9.74 -0.79 5.99
C ALA A 14 -11.16 -1.18 6.43
N GLY A 15 -12.15 -1.03 5.53
CA GLY A 15 -13.53 -1.42 5.79
C GLY A 15 -13.67 -2.91 6.02
N HIS A 16 -12.97 -3.74 5.24
CA HIS A 16 -12.94 -5.19 5.45
C HIS A 16 -12.32 -5.57 6.81
N LEU A 17 -11.18 -4.98 7.17
CA LEU A 17 -10.52 -5.20 8.45
C LEU A 17 -11.42 -4.78 9.63
N ALA A 18 -12.04 -3.60 9.53
CA ALA A 18 -12.97 -3.09 10.54
C ALA A 18 -14.20 -4.00 10.69
N PHE A 19 -14.73 -4.53 9.58
CA PHE A 19 -15.82 -5.50 9.62
C PHE A 19 -15.42 -6.79 10.32
N VAL A 20 -14.23 -7.34 10.00
CA VAL A 20 -13.74 -8.57 10.64
C VAL A 20 -13.58 -8.38 12.15
N MET A 21 -12.98 -7.27 12.59
CA MET A 21 -12.81 -6.96 14.01
C MET A 21 -14.12 -6.63 14.73
N GLY A 22 -15.02 -5.88 14.08
CA GLY A 22 -16.26 -5.40 14.71
C GLY A 22 -17.36 -6.46 14.85
N PHE A 23 -17.27 -7.57 14.11
CA PHE A 23 -18.21 -8.68 14.15
C PHE A 23 -17.56 -9.99 14.66
N ASP A 24 -16.45 -9.89 15.39
CA ASP A 24 -15.73 -11.02 16.00
C ASP A 24 -15.48 -12.18 15.03
N ARG A 25 -15.19 -11.86 13.76
CA ARG A 25 -14.87 -12.87 12.76
C ARG A 25 -13.47 -13.44 13.03
N PRO A 26 -13.23 -14.73 12.74
CA PRO A 26 -11.91 -15.33 12.92
C PRO A 26 -10.84 -14.55 12.13
N LEU A 27 -9.74 -14.20 12.80
CA LEU A 27 -8.59 -13.56 12.17
C LEU A 27 -7.80 -14.63 11.41
N GLY A 28 -7.88 -14.64 10.09
CA GLY A 28 -7.09 -15.57 9.26
C GLY A 28 -5.62 -15.17 9.18
N ASP A 29 -4.76 -16.08 8.71
CA ASP A 29 -3.30 -15.90 8.60
C ASP A 29 -2.89 -14.60 7.87
N GLY A 30 -3.71 -14.14 6.92
CA GLY A 30 -3.47 -12.92 6.16
C GLY A 30 -3.80 -11.61 6.88
N PHE A 31 -4.40 -11.63 8.08
CA PHE A 31 -4.95 -10.44 8.72
C PHE A 31 -3.89 -9.36 8.99
N ALA A 32 -2.75 -9.73 9.57
CA ALA A 32 -1.64 -8.80 9.83
C ALA A 32 -1.06 -8.21 8.53
N SER A 33 -1.03 -9.02 7.46
CA SER A 33 -0.57 -8.55 6.16
C SER A 33 -1.56 -7.54 5.55
N LEU A 34 -2.86 -7.82 5.63
CA LEU A 34 -3.91 -6.91 5.15
C LEU A 34 -3.84 -5.54 5.86
N ILE A 35 -3.55 -5.51 7.16
CA ILE A 35 -3.31 -4.25 7.90
C ILE A 35 -2.14 -3.46 7.28
N GLN A 36 -1.00 -4.13 7.05
CA GLN A 36 0.18 -3.47 6.46
C GLN A 36 -0.06 -3.00 5.03
N ILE A 37 -0.81 -3.78 4.25
CA ILE A 37 -1.17 -3.44 2.87
C ILE A 37 -2.06 -2.20 2.87
N HIS A 38 -3.14 -2.20 3.65
CA HIS A 38 -4.04 -1.05 3.83
C HIS A 38 -3.24 0.22 4.19
N GLY A 39 -2.41 0.15 5.23
CA GLY A 39 -1.70 1.31 5.76
C GLY A 39 -0.73 1.91 4.73
N HIS A 40 -0.01 1.07 3.98
CA HIS A 40 0.89 1.55 2.93
C HIS A 40 0.16 2.11 1.72
N LEU A 41 -0.94 1.49 1.28
CA LEU A 41 -1.74 2.06 0.20
C LEU A 41 -2.34 3.41 0.62
N GLN A 42 -2.69 3.58 1.89
CA GLN A 42 -3.18 4.86 2.41
C GLN A 42 -2.06 5.92 2.50
N PHE A 43 -0.92 5.59 3.10
CA PHE A 43 0.16 6.56 3.30
C PHE A 43 0.98 6.83 2.03
N VAL A 44 1.59 5.79 1.45
CA VAL A 44 2.48 5.95 0.29
C VAL A 44 1.66 6.10 -0.98
N GLY A 45 0.60 5.30 -1.11
CA GLY A 45 -0.27 5.29 -2.29
C GLY A 45 -1.16 6.51 -2.41
N TRP A 46 -1.92 6.85 -1.37
CA TRP A 46 -2.80 8.02 -1.42
C TRP A 46 -2.09 9.29 -1.02
N ALA A 47 -1.65 9.43 0.24
CA ALA A 47 -1.12 10.70 0.72
C ALA A 47 0.17 11.09 -0.03
N GLY A 48 1.08 10.15 -0.26
CA GLY A 48 2.31 10.36 -1.04
C GLY A 48 2.04 10.82 -2.47
N LEU A 49 1.24 10.07 -3.24
CA LEU A 49 0.90 10.46 -4.62
C LEU A 49 0.08 11.75 -4.70
N PHE A 50 -0.77 12.02 -3.70
CA PHE A 50 -1.52 13.26 -3.61
C PHE A 50 -0.59 14.46 -3.40
N ILE A 51 0.33 14.36 -2.43
CA ILE A 51 1.34 15.40 -2.17
C ILE A 51 2.20 15.65 -3.41
N ILE A 52 2.65 14.59 -4.09
CA ILE A 52 3.41 14.72 -5.35
C ILE A 52 2.58 15.45 -6.41
N GLY A 53 1.32 15.05 -6.61
CA GLY A 53 0.42 15.66 -7.58
C GLY A 53 0.17 17.14 -7.32
N ILE A 54 -0.11 17.49 -6.06
CA ILE A 54 -0.27 18.89 -5.62
C ILE A 54 1.04 19.65 -5.80
N SER A 55 2.19 19.10 -5.41
CA SER A 55 3.48 19.77 -5.53
C SER A 55 3.86 20.06 -6.98
N LEU A 56 3.65 19.10 -7.88
CA LEU A 56 3.88 19.28 -9.32
C LEU A 56 2.99 20.37 -9.94
N HIS A 57 1.83 20.61 -9.33
CA HIS A 57 0.90 21.65 -9.76
C HIS A 57 1.28 23.01 -9.14
N PHE A 58 1.52 23.07 -7.83
CA PHE A 58 1.73 24.32 -7.08
C PHE A 58 3.15 24.88 -7.18
N ILE A 59 4.19 24.06 -7.03
CA ILE A 59 5.58 24.54 -6.94
C ILE A 59 6.01 25.33 -8.19
N PRO A 60 5.77 24.86 -9.44
CA PRO A 60 6.18 25.60 -10.63
C PRO A 60 5.54 26.99 -10.75
N ARG A 61 4.34 27.16 -10.19
CA ARG A 61 3.64 28.45 -10.17
C ARG A 61 4.12 29.37 -9.08
N LEU A 62 4.46 28.82 -7.91
CA LEU A 62 4.98 29.61 -6.80
C LEU A 62 6.38 30.15 -7.13
N SER A 63 7.23 29.33 -7.75
CA SER A 63 8.58 29.74 -8.15
C SER A 63 8.62 30.51 -9.48
N SER A 64 7.53 30.53 -10.25
CA SER A 64 7.51 31.01 -11.64
C SER A 64 8.56 30.33 -12.54
N VAL A 65 9.03 29.14 -12.15
CA VAL A 65 10.01 28.35 -12.89
C VAL A 65 9.34 27.07 -13.40
N PRO A 66 9.35 26.81 -14.73
CA PRO A 66 8.76 25.60 -15.27
C PRO A 66 9.53 24.35 -14.83
N ILE A 67 8.86 23.21 -14.83
CA ILE A 67 9.52 21.92 -14.57
C ILE A 67 10.54 21.65 -15.68
N SER A 68 11.80 21.40 -15.31
CA SER A 68 12.89 21.26 -16.29
C SER A 68 12.74 20.05 -17.21
N GLN A 69 12.13 18.95 -16.74
CA GLN A 69 11.98 17.72 -17.52
C GLN A 69 10.59 17.06 -17.33
N PRO A 70 9.52 17.66 -17.85
CA PRO A 70 8.15 17.19 -17.62
C PRO A 70 7.89 15.77 -18.16
N ARG A 71 8.67 15.33 -19.16
CA ARG A 71 8.59 13.97 -19.75
C ARG A 71 8.85 12.83 -18.76
N TRP A 72 9.58 13.06 -17.67
CA TRP A 72 9.86 12.02 -16.68
C TRP A 72 8.76 11.85 -15.64
N ILE A 73 7.92 12.86 -15.43
CA ILE A 73 6.83 12.83 -14.46
C ILE A 73 5.95 11.59 -14.63
N PRO A 74 5.36 11.30 -15.82
CA PRO A 74 4.52 10.14 -15.97
C PRO A 74 5.28 8.82 -15.73
N ARG A 75 6.57 8.74 -16.10
CA ARG A 75 7.39 7.54 -15.87
C ARG A 75 7.63 7.29 -14.39
N LEU A 76 7.94 8.33 -13.62
CA LEU A 76 8.11 8.25 -12.16
C LEU A 76 6.80 7.83 -11.48
N LEU A 77 5.68 8.42 -11.89
CA LEU A 77 4.36 8.05 -11.36
C LEU A 77 4.00 6.59 -11.68
N TRP A 78 4.34 6.10 -12.88
CA TRP A 78 4.19 4.68 -13.23
C TRP A 78 5.09 3.78 -12.40
N LEU A 79 6.36 4.13 -12.19
CA LEU A 79 7.27 3.34 -11.35
C LEU A 79 6.75 3.23 -9.91
N ILE A 80 6.26 4.32 -9.34
CA ILE A 80 5.64 4.31 -8.00
C ILE A 80 4.39 3.42 -8.01
N GLY A 81 3.51 3.57 -9.01
CA GLY A 81 2.30 2.76 -9.13
C GLY A 81 2.59 1.26 -9.26
N ILE A 82 3.56 0.89 -10.09
CA ILE A 82 4.00 -0.50 -10.27
C ILE A 82 4.63 -1.03 -8.98
N GLY A 83 5.48 -0.24 -8.30
CA GLY A 83 6.06 -0.63 -7.02
C GLY A 83 5.02 -0.90 -5.94
N LEU A 84 3.98 -0.05 -5.86
CA LEU A 84 2.85 -0.26 -4.95
C LEU A 84 2.06 -1.53 -5.29
N LEU A 85 1.83 -1.78 -6.59
CA LEU A 85 1.13 -2.99 -7.05
C LEU A 85 1.94 -4.26 -6.73
N LEU A 86 3.24 -4.25 -7.02
CA LEU A 86 4.14 -5.36 -6.70
C LEU A 86 4.12 -5.64 -5.20
N ARG A 87 4.24 -4.60 -4.37
CA ARG A 87 4.16 -4.75 -2.91
C ARG A 87 2.81 -5.31 -2.45
N PHE A 88 1.71 -4.83 -3.01
CA PHE A 88 0.37 -5.34 -2.73
C PHE A 88 0.28 -6.84 -3.00
N ILE A 89 0.73 -7.29 -4.18
CA ILE A 89 0.73 -8.70 -4.57
C ILE A 89 1.65 -9.52 -3.65
N SER A 90 2.89 -9.07 -3.44
CA SER A 90 3.85 -9.78 -2.59
C SER A 90 3.35 -9.97 -1.16
N HIS A 91 2.83 -8.91 -0.52
CA HIS A 91 2.30 -9.02 0.84
C HIS A 91 1.00 -9.83 0.89
N SER A 92 0.19 -9.84 -0.17
CA SER A 92 -1.03 -10.67 -0.19
C SER A 92 -0.70 -12.16 -0.21
N ILE A 93 0.40 -12.54 -0.85
CA ILE A 93 0.82 -13.93 -0.99
C ILE A 93 1.68 -14.39 0.20
N LEU A 94 2.48 -13.50 0.78
CA LEU A 94 3.47 -13.82 1.81
C LEU A 94 2.94 -14.67 2.99
N PRO A 95 1.77 -14.38 3.61
CA PRO A 95 1.24 -15.19 4.69
C PRO A 95 1.13 -16.66 4.33
N TYR A 96 0.65 -16.97 3.12
CA TYR A 96 0.45 -18.35 2.67
C TYR A 96 1.76 -19.09 2.36
N LEU A 97 2.85 -18.36 2.11
CA LEU A 97 4.19 -18.93 1.95
C LEU A 97 4.87 -19.14 3.31
N ASP A 98 4.67 -18.21 4.24
CA ASP A 98 5.28 -18.25 5.59
C ASP A 98 4.64 -19.33 6.48
N ASN A 99 3.40 -19.73 6.21
CA ASN A 99 2.75 -20.90 6.80
C ASN A 99 3.57 -22.19 6.63
N GLY A 100 4.48 -22.26 5.65
CA GLY A 100 5.43 -23.36 5.50
C GLY A 100 6.73 -23.17 6.30
N PHE A 101 7.15 -21.93 6.55
CA PHE A 101 8.41 -21.58 7.20
C PHE A 101 8.28 -21.48 8.73
N LEU A 102 7.21 -20.85 9.23
CA LEU A 102 6.91 -20.75 10.67
C LEU A 102 6.45 -22.09 11.27
N PHE A 103 5.85 -23.00 10.49
CA PHE A 103 5.52 -24.35 10.97
C PHE A 103 6.76 -25.23 11.19
N ILE A 104 7.85 -24.98 10.46
CA ILE A 104 9.14 -25.67 10.62
C ILE A 104 9.90 -25.14 11.83
N PHE A 105 9.89 -23.83 12.08
CA PHE A 105 10.57 -23.23 13.24
C PHE A 105 9.73 -23.20 14.53
N GLY A 106 8.40 -23.14 14.43
CA GLY A 106 7.48 -23.09 15.58
C GLY A 106 7.33 -24.40 16.34
N LYS A 107 7.65 -25.56 15.73
CA LYS A 107 7.71 -26.84 16.47
C LYS A 107 8.93 -26.98 17.40
N ASN A 108 9.95 -26.14 17.25
CA ASN A 108 11.20 -26.24 18.01
C ASN A 108 11.28 -25.32 19.24
N CYS A 109 10.22 -24.57 19.55
CA CYS A 109 10.15 -23.75 20.76
C CYS A 109 8.92 -24.11 21.60
N ASN A 110 8.85 -25.36 22.05
CA ASN A 110 8.02 -25.73 23.20
C ASN A 110 8.95 -25.78 24.43
N TYR A 111 8.83 -24.79 25.31
CA TYR A 111 9.17 -24.91 26.73
C TYR A 111 7.87 -24.77 27.51
#